data_AF-A0A2V7D1W3-F1
#
_entry.id   AF-A0A2V7D1W3-F1
#
_cell.length_a   1.000
_cell.length_b   1.000
_cell.length_c   1.000
_cell.angle_alpha   90.00
_cell.angle_beta   90.00
_cell.angle_gamma   90.00
#
_symmetry.space_group_name_H-M   'P 1'
#
loop_
_entity.id
_entity.type
_entity.pdbx_description
1 polymer ?
#
loop_
_entity_poly.entity_id
_entity_poly.type
_entity_poly.pdbx_seq_one_letter_code
_entity_poly.pdbx_strand_id
1 'polypeptide(L)' 'EIMAVFQELNRNGITVVLVTHEADVARHARRTLTFRDGRLITDDLVSEPTDARRLLSTLTVDELVTA' A
#
# COMPACT_ATOMS: atom_id res chain seq x y z
N GLU A 1 2.70 -7.69 6.02
CA GLU A 1 3.82 -7.26 6.87
C GLU A 1 4.75 -6.27 6.17
N ILE A 2 5.40 -6.62 5.04
CA ILE A 2 6.38 -5.74 4.37
C ILE A 2 5.86 -4.34 4.02
N MET A 3 4.59 -4.23 3.62
CA MET A 3 3.97 -2.94 3.31
C MET A 3 3.93 -1.99 4.52
N ALA A 4 3.82 -2.52 5.74
CA ALA A 4 3.87 -1.70 6.96
C ALA A 4 5.24 -1.06 7.15
N VAL A 5 6.31 -1.79 6.83
CA VAL A 5 7.69 -1.28 6.87
C VAL A 5 7.88 -0.19 5.82
N PHE A 6 7.45 -0.41 4.58
CA PHE A 6 7.56 0.60 3.51
C PHE A 6 6.79 1.88 3.83
N GLN A 7 5.58 1.76 4.38
CA GLN A 7 4.80 2.93 4.80
C GLN A 7 5.47 3.68 5.97
N GLU A 8 6.13 2.98 6.89
CA GLU A 8 6.90 3.61 7.96
C GLU A 8 8.12 4.36 7.44
N LEU A 9 8.91 3.74 6.56
CA LEU A 9 10.04 4.42 5.90
C LEU A 9 9.56 5.66 5.16
N ASN A 10 8.44 5.57 4.44
CA ASN A 10 7.87 6.72 3.73
C ASN A 10 7.40 7.83 4.66
N ARG A 11 6.80 7.50 5.81
CA ARG A 11 6.47 8.47 6.86
C ARG A 11 7.70 9.13 7.46
N ASN A 12 8.82 8.41 7.52
CA ASN A 12 10.11 8.92 8.01
C ASN A 12 10.89 9.75 6.97
N GLY A 13 10.26 10.11 5.85
CA GLY A 13 10.84 10.98 4.82
C GLY A 13 11.64 10.25 3.73
N ILE A 14 11.67 8.92 3.74
CA ILE A 14 12.32 8.13 2.68
C ILE A 14 11.35 7.99 1.50
N THR A 15 11.81 8.32 0.29
CA THR A 15 10.99 8.08 -0.92
C THR A 15 11.04 6.61 -1.29
N VAL A 16 9.87 5.97 -1.38
CA VAL A 16 9.73 4.56 -1.77
C VAL A 16 8.98 4.50 -3.10
N VAL A 17 9.58 3.83 -4.09
CA VAL A 17 8.92 3.51 -5.36
C VAL A 17 8.73 2.00 -5.42
N LEU A 18 7.49 1.57 -5.57
CA LEU A 18 7.12 0.16 -5.66
C LEU A 18 6.45 -0.10 -7.01
N VAL A 19 6.89 -1.13 -7.71
CA VAL A 19 6.29 -1.58 -8.97
C VAL A 19 5.54 -2.87 -8.69
N THR A 20 4.25 -2.90 -9.00
CA THR A 20 3.39 -4.06 -8.80
C THR A 20 2.34 -4.14 -9.91
N HIS A 21 1.89 -5.36 -10.20
CA HIS A 21 0.73 -5.62 -11.05
C HIS A 21 -0.56 -5.82 -10.24
N GLU A 22 -0.44 -5.88 -8.91
CA GLU A 22 -1.56 -6.11 -8.00
C GLU A 22 -2.16 -4.78 -7.53
N ALA A 23 -3.44 -4.55 -7.83
CA ALA A 23 -4.14 -3.34 -7.42
C ALA A 23 -4.18 -3.17 -5.90
N ASP A 24 -4.27 -4.28 -5.17
CA ASP A 24 -4.37 -4.30 -3.71
C ASP A 24 -3.09 -3.76 -3.06
N VAL A 25 -1.93 -4.11 -3.62
CA VAL A 25 -0.64 -3.58 -3.18
C VAL A 25 -0.54 -2.08 -3.50
N ALA A 26 -0.99 -1.65 -4.69
CA ALA A 26 -0.96 -0.25 -5.10
C ALA A 26 -1.81 0.67 -4.20
N ARG A 27 -2.91 0.17 -3.64
CA ARG A 27 -3.79 0.93 -2.71
C ARG A 27 -3.10 1.37 -1.42
N HIS A 28 -1.96 0.78 -1.06
CA HIS A 28 -1.16 1.22 0.09
C HIS A 28 -0.31 2.47 -0.19
N ALA A 29 -0.12 2.86 -1.46
CA ALA A 29 0.68 4.02 -1.84
C ALA A 29 -0.13 5.32 -1.77
N ARG A 30 0.55 6.46 -1.59
CA ARG A 30 -0.08 7.80 -1.62
C ARG A 30 -0.39 8.30 -3.04
N ARG A 31 0.26 7.70 -4.04
CA ARG A 31 0.13 8.06 -5.45
C ARG A 31 0.33 6.79 -6.27
N THR A 32 -0.51 6.61 -7.29
CA THR A 32 -0.44 5.47 -8.20
C THR A 32 -0.21 5.99 -9.61
N LEU A 33 0.85 5.50 -10.24
CA LEU A 33 1.17 5.77 -11.64
C LEU A 33 0.89 4.50 -12.43
N THR A 34 -0.06 4.54 -13.36
CA THR A 34 -0.38 3.39 -14.20
C THR A 34 0.31 3.54 -15.54
N PHE A 35 1.05 2.52 -15.95
CA PHE A 35 1.71 2.46 -17.26
C PHE A 35 1.07 1.41 -18.16
N ARG A 36 1.00 1.69 -19.45
CA ARG A 36 0.62 0.75 -20.50
C ARG A 36 1.48 1.01 -21.73
N ASP A 37 2.10 -0.05 -22.26
CA ASP A 37 2.96 0.03 -23.44
C ASP A 37 4.05 1.12 -23.36
N GLY A 38 4.68 1.23 -22.18
CA GLY A 38 5.73 2.22 -21.92
C GLY A 38 5.24 3.66 -21.76
N ARG A 39 3.92 3.90 -21.73
CA ARG A 39 3.31 5.23 -21.57
C ARG A 39 2.60 5.34 -20.24
N LEU A 40 2.75 6.48 -19.58
CA LEU A 40 1.94 6.83 -18.40
C LEU A 40 0.50 7.11 -18.88
N ILE A 41 -0.46 6.39 -18.31
CA ILE A 41 -1.88 6.51 -18.66
C ILE A 41 -2.71 7.12 -17.53
N THR A 42 -2.34 6.91 -16.27
CA THR A 42 -2.98 7.58 -15.12
C THR A 42 -1.96 7.97 -14.06
N ASP A 43 -2.30 9.02 -13.33
CA ASP A 43 -1.50 9.60 -12.27
C ASP A 43 -2.44 10.08 -11.16
N ASP A 44 -2.67 9.20 -10.20
CA ASP A 44 -3.74 9.34 -9.24
C ASP A 44 -3.18 9.53 -7.83
N LEU A 45 -3.63 10.58 -7.13
CA LEU A 45 -3.40 10.70 -5.69
C LEU A 45 -4.42 9.84 -4.96
N VAL A 46 -3.94 9.00 -4.06
CA VAL A 46 -4.78 8.14 -3.22
C VAL A 46 -5.13 8.93 -1.97
N SER A 47 -6.38 9.37 -1.85
CA SER A 47 -6.85 10.18 -0.72
C SER A 47 -6.74 9.45 0.62
N GLU A 48 -7.02 8.14 0.61
CA GLU A 48 -7.02 7.29 1.80
C GLU A 48 -6.24 6.00 1.51
N PRO A 49 -4.91 6.03 1.56
CA PRO A 49 -4.10 4.83 1.35
C PRO A 49 -4.39 3.79 2.44
N THR A 50 -4.49 2.52 2.04
CA THR A 50 -4.69 1.42 2.99
C THR A 50 -3.52 1.38 3.99
N ASP A 51 -3.77 1.55 5.29
CA ASP A 51 -2.73 1.43 6.30
C ASP A 51 -2.46 -0.06 6.59
N ALA A 52 -1.25 -0.51 6.26
CA ALA A 52 -0.86 -1.91 6.39
C ALA A 52 -0.74 -2.36 7.85
N ARG A 53 -0.37 -1.48 8.80
CA ARG A 53 -0.33 -1.85 10.23
C ARG A 53 -1.74 -2.08 10.75
N ARG A 54 -2.69 -1.22 10.38
CA ARG A 54 -4.11 -1.35 10.78
C ARG A 54 -4.75 -2.62 10.20
N LEU A 55 -4.43 -2.96 8.96
CA LEU A 55 -4.92 -4.20 8.35
C LEU A 55 -4.42 -5.44 9.11
N LEU A 56 -3.13 -5.50 9.42
CA LEU A 56 -2.54 -6.63 10.16
C LEU A 56 -3.16 -6.80 11.55
N SER A 57 -3.39 -5.71 12.28
CA SER A 57 -4.03 -5.79 13.60
C SER A 57 -5.46 -6.32 13.55
N THR A 58 -6.16 -6.17 12.42
CA THR A 58 -7.53 -6.70 12.28
C THR A 58 -7.52 -8.20 12.06
N LEU A 59 -6.59 -8.72 11.25
CA LEU A 59 -6.45 -10.16 10.99
C LEU A 59 -6.12 -10.95 12.26
N THR A 60 -5.27 -10.40 13.14
CA THR A 60 -4.93 -11.04 14.41
C THR A 60 -6.08 -11.10 15.41
N VAL A 61 -7.09 -10.23 15.27
CA VAL A 61 -8.25 -10.21 16.17
C VAL A 61 -9.25 -11.29 15.78
N ASP A 62 -9.52 -11.47 14.49
CA ASP A 62 -10.43 -12.51 14.01
C ASP A 62 -9.93 -13.93 14.33
N GLU A 63 -8.61 -14.16 14.27
CA GLU A 63 -7.99 -15.42 14.69
C GLU A 63 -8.15 -15.71 16.19
N LEU A 64 -8.27 -14.68 17.04
CA LEU A 64 -8.45 -14.82 18.49
C LEU A 64 -9.92 -14.93 18.92
N VAL A 65 -10.86 -14.39 18.14
CA VAL A 65 -12.30 -14.40 18.46
C VAL A 65 -12.99 -15.69 17.98
N THR A 66 -12.36 -16.44 17.07
CA THR A 66 -12.90 -17.69 16.51
C THR A 66 -12.32 -18.95 17.19
N ALA A 67 -11.41 -18.80 18.15
CA ALA A 67 -10.82 -19.88 18.95
C ALA A 67 -11.53 -20.01 20.32
#